data_AF-A0A5A7S1H1-F1
#
_entry.id   AF-A0A5A7S1H1-F1
#
_cell.length_a   1.000
_cell.length_b   1.000
_cell.length_c   1.000
_cell.angle_alpha   90.00
_cell.angle_beta   90.00
_cell.angle_gamma   90.00
#
_symmetry.space_group_name_H-M   'P 1'
#
loop_
_entity.id
_entity.type
_entity.pdbx_description
1 polymer ?
#
loop_
_entity_poly.entity_id
_entity_poly.type
_entity_poly.pdbx_seq_one_letter_code
_entity_poly.pdbx_strand_id
1 'polypeptide(L)'
;MKEFVKSLVVIVVMVGVGVGLFFLGSTYLVSDPSPSAAPPPLADTAYTVNGRPTTCTDLFHQPCDFTLQYGYDMWGQHLESFVNSGVLGTYRDDIGFVASAELSLQACGVAHTTGKTFLDYLDLAHTDHPEAGSPQLFPFWNRTRQDLCPSK
;
A
#
# COMPACT_ATOMS: atom_id res chain seq x y z
N MET A 1 -20.01 48.04 -39.84
CA MET A 1 -18.58 47.64 -39.78
C MET A 1 -17.87 48.11 -38.50
N LYS A 2 -17.95 49.39 -38.09
CA LYS A 2 -17.26 49.91 -36.89
C LYS A 2 -17.59 49.19 -35.57
N GLU A 3 -18.86 48.80 -35.37
CA GLU A 3 -19.30 48.15 -34.11
C GLU A 3 -18.87 46.68 -34.00
N PHE A 4 -18.78 45.96 -35.13
CA PHE A 4 -18.27 44.57 -35.16
C PHE A 4 -16.77 44.51 -34.82
N VAL A 5 -15.99 45.50 -35.27
CA VAL A 5 -14.56 45.58 -34.99
C VAL A 5 -14.31 45.81 -33.50
N LYS A 6 -15.13 46.64 -32.84
CA LYS A 6 -15.03 46.87 -31.38
C LYS A 6 -15.30 45.60 -30.58
N SER A 7 -16.37 44.86 -30.89
CA SER A 7 -16.67 43.59 -30.20
C SER A 7 -15.56 42.56 -30.39
N LEU A 8 -14.98 42.47 -31.58
CA LEU A 8 -13.92 41.51 -31.87
C LEU A 8 -12.61 41.85 -31.13
N VAL A 9 -12.30 43.14 -31.00
CA VAL A 9 -11.15 43.62 -30.21
C VAL A 9 -11.34 43.31 -28.72
N VAL A 10 -12.54 43.52 -28.16
CA VAL A 10 -12.80 43.22 -26.74
C VAL A 10 -12.65 41.72 -26.45
N ILE A 11 -13.12 40.85 -27.34
CA ILE A 11 -12.99 39.40 -27.19
C ILE A 11 -11.51 38.98 -27.23
N VAL A 12 -10.72 39.50 -28.18
CA VAL A 12 -9.29 39.17 -28.28
C VAL A 12 -8.52 39.64 -27.04
N VAL A 13 -8.86 40.80 -26.48
CA VAL A 13 -8.24 41.30 -25.25
C VAL A 13 -8.61 40.43 -24.04
N MET A 14 -9.88 40.05 -23.90
CA MET A 14 -10.33 39.14 -22.83
C MET A 14 -9.64 37.77 -22.91
N VAL A 15 -9.55 37.19 -24.10
CA VAL A 15 -8.85 35.91 -24.32
C VAL A 15 -7.36 36.05 -24.03
N GLY A 16 -6.73 37.13 -24.48
CA GLY A 16 -5.31 37.41 -24.22
C GLY A 16 -5.00 37.57 -22.73
N VAL A 17 -5.87 38.24 -21.97
CA VAL A 17 -5.74 38.39 -20.52
C VAL A 17 -5.96 37.06 -19.81
N GLY A 18 -6.94 36.26 -20.24
CA GLY A 18 -7.17 34.92 -19.68
C GLY A 18 -6.00 33.97 -19.91
N VAL A 19 -5.44 33.95 -21.13
CA VAL A 19 -4.24 33.16 -21.47
C VAL A 19 -3.02 33.67 -20.70
N GLY A 20 -2.84 34.99 -20.61
CA GLY A 20 -1.74 35.59 -19.84
C GLY A 20 -1.79 35.24 -18.36
N LEU A 21 -2.96 35.30 -17.73
CA LEU A 21 -3.16 34.92 -16.33
C LEU A 21 -3.01 33.41 -16.11
N PHE A 22 -3.42 32.57 -17.07
CA PHE A 22 -3.21 31.12 -16.99
C PHE A 22 -1.72 30.76 -17.05
N PHE A 23 -0.96 31.39 -17.95
CA PHE A 23 0.49 31.16 -18.05
C PHE A 23 1.27 31.77 -16.87
N LEU A 24 0.88 32.94 -16.37
CA LEU A 24 1.48 33.52 -15.16
C LEU A 24 1.12 32.72 -13.91
N GLY A 25 -0.13 32.24 -13.80
CA GLY A 25 -0.53 31.34 -12.72
C GLY A 25 0.24 30.03 -12.75
N SER A 26 0.44 29.43 -13.93
CA SER A 26 1.14 28.15 -14.05
C SER A 26 2.66 28.25 -13.84
N THR A 27 3.28 29.41 -14.03
CA THR A 27 4.72 29.59 -13.78
C THR A 27 5.04 30.12 -12.38
N TYR A 28 4.12 30.87 -11.74
CA TYR A 28 4.36 31.48 -10.42
C TYR A 28 3.59 30.81 -9.26
N LEU A 29 2.59 29.96 -9.53
CA LEU A 29 1.91 29.11 -8.54
C LEU A 29 2.30 27.63 -8.64
N VAL A 30 3.47 27.32 -9.21
CA VAL A 30 4.18 26.14 -8.75
C VAL A 30 4.72 26.54 -7.39
N SER A 31 3.88 26.37 -6.36
CA SER A 31 4.38 26.19 -5.01
C SER A 31 5.42 25.08 -5.14
N ASP A 32 6.70 25.43 -5.06
CA ASP A 32 7.71 24.48 -4.67
C ASP A 32 7.08 23.73 -3.50
N PRO A 33 6.84 22.41 -3.59
CA PRO A 33 6.62 21.69 -2.36
C PRO A 33 7.90 21.98 -1.58
N SER A 34 7.77 22.80 -0.52
CA SER A 34 8.73 22.79 0.59
C SER A 34 9.22 21.34 0.71
N PRO A 35 10.52 21.08 0.92
CA PRO A 35 10.95 19.73 1.25
C PRO A 35 10.20 19.38 2.54
N SER A 36 9.01 18.79 2.36
CA SER A 36 8.22 18.18 3.39
C SER A 36 9.21 17.18 3.90
N ALA A 37 9.72 17.44 5.10
CA ALA A 37 10.74 16.63 5.74
C ALA A 37 10.42 15.19 5.37
N ALA A 38 11.36 14.53 4.67
CA ALA A 38 11.14 13.20 4.15
C ALA A 38 10.41 12.41 5.24
N PRO A 39 9.27 11.75 4.94
CA PRO A 39 8.54 10.99 5.95
C PRO A 39 9.58 10.20 6.74
N PRO A 40 9.54 10.24 8.09
CA PRO A 40 10.54 9.55 8.88
C PRO A 40 10.68 8.12 8.33
N PRO A 41 11.91 7.63 8.11
CA PRO A 41 12.11 6.31 7.53
C PRO A 41 11.30 5.31 8.35
N LEU A 42 10.66 4.35 7.65
CA LEU A 42 10.00 3.23 8.32
C LEU A 42 10.95 2.63 9.35
N ALA A 43 10.42 2.27 10.50
CA ALA A 43 11.22 1.67 11.54
C ALA A 43 11.76 0.34 11.00
N ASP A 44 13.05 0.06 11.11
CA ASP A 44 13.55 -1.29 10.79
C ASP A 44 13.43 -2.16 12.05
N THR A 45 12.18 -2.44 12.43
CA THR A 45 11.89 -3.09 13.71
C THR A 45 12.29 -4.56 13.63
N ALA A 46 12.99 -5.05 14.66
CA ALA A 46 13.29 -6.47 14.79
C ALA A 46 12.31 -7.12 15.78
N TYR A 47 11.66 -8.20 15.37
CA TYR A 47 10.84 -9.04 16.24
C TYR A 47 11.50 -10.39 16.46
N THR A 48 11.18 -11.04 17.58
CA THR A 48 11.66 -12.38 17.86
C THR A 48 10.91 -13.38 16.98
N VAL A 49 11.63 -14.08 16.10
CA VAL A 49 11.14 -15.19 15.29
C VAL A 49 12.07 -16.38 15.54
N ASN A 50 11.54 -17.54 15.90
CA ASN A 50 12.30 -18.74 16.29
C ASN A 50 13.37 -18.46 17.36
N GLY A 51 13.07 -17.56 18.30
CA GLY A 51 13.99 -17.18 19.38
C GLY A 51 15.14 -16.25 18.94
N ARG A 52 15.12 -15.69 17.73
CA ARG A 52 16.12 -14.75 17.23
C ARG A 52 15.48 -13.41 16.84
N PRO A 53 16.09 -12.27 17.19
CA PRO A 53 15.71 -10.98 16.62
C PRO A 53 15.88 -11.05 15.10
N THR A 54 14.81 -10.77 14.38
CA THR A 54 14.71 -10.88 12.92
C THR A 54 14.07 -9.60 12.40
N THR A 55 14.69 -8.95 11.42
CA THR A 55 14.10 -7.79 10.71
C THR A 55 13.22 -8.26 9.55
N CYS A 56 12.50 -7.34 8.90
CA CYS A 56 11.73 -7.67 7.70
C CYS A 56 12.63 -8.29 6.60
N THR A 57 13.78 -7.65 6.33
CA THR A 57 14.73 -8.11 5.31
C THR A 57 15.32 -9.47 5.68
N ASP A 58 15.60 -9.72 6.97
CA ASP A 58 16.10 -11.01 7.43
C ASP A 58 15.05 -12.13 7.27
N LEU A 59 13.77 -11.82 7.51
CA LEU A 59 12.68 -12.79 7.44
C LEU A 59 12.39 -13.22 6.00
N PHE A 60 12.30 -12.26 5.08
CA PHE A 60 11.92 -12.53 3.68
C PHE A 60 13.12 -12.76 2.76
N HIS A 61 14.35 -12.61 3.26
CA HIS A 61 15.61 -12.76 2.51
C HIS A 61 15.71 -11.87 1.26
N GLN A 62 14.92 -10.79 1.23
CA GLN A 62 14.86 -9.82 0.15
C GLN A 62 14.56 -8.43 0.74
N PRO A 63 14.96 -7.34 0.06
CA PRO A 63 14.60 -6.00 0.52
C PRO A 63 13.08 -5.88 0.58
N CYS A 64 12.55 -5.54 1.77
CA CYS A 64 11.13 -5.31 1.93
C CYS A 64 10.71 -4.02 1.23
N ASP A 65 9.62 -4.11 0.47
CA ASP A 65 8.97 -2.90 -0.02
C ASP A 65 8.29 -2.14 1.13
N PHE A 66 7.80 -0.94 0.83
CA PHE A 66 7.16 -0.09 1.82
C PHE A 66 5.96 -0.77 2.50
N THR A 67 5.14 -1.51 1.75
CA THR A 67 3.92 -2.15 2.26
C THR A 67 4.25 -3.30 3.20
N LEU A 68 5.21 -4.14 2.81
CA LEU A 68 5.65 -5.28 3.59
C LEU A 68 6.37 -4.84 4.87
N GLN A 69 7.26 -3.84 4.77
CA GLN A 69 7.92 -3.26 5.93
C GLN A 69 6.90 -2.63 6.90
N TYR A 70 5.97 -1.81 6.39
CA TYR A 70 4.90 -1.22 7.20
C TYR A 70 4.05 -2.29 7.91
N GLY A 71 3.66 -3.34 7.18
CA GLY A 71 2.91 -4.44 7.76
C GLY A 71 3.70 -5.18 8.84
N TYR A 72 4.99 -5.41 8.59
CA TYR A 72 5.89 -6.03 9.55
C TYR A 72 6.01 -5.18 10.83
N ASP A 73 6.23 -3.87 10.71
CA ASP A 73 6.32 -2.96 11.86
C ASP A 73 5.01 -2.86 12.65
N MET A 74 3.86 -3.02 12.00
CA MET A 74 2.56 -2.93 12.65
C MET A 74 2.15 -4.22 13.36
N TRP A 75 2.44 -5.38 12.76
CA TRP A 75 1.88 -6.67 13.18
C TRP A 75 2.91 -7.77 13.43
N GLY A 76 4.19 -7.51 13.15
CA GLY A 76 5.29 -8.47 13.24
C GLY A 76 5.48 -9.09 14.62
N GLN A 77 5.14 -8.36 15.69
CA GLN A 77 5.22 -8.85 17.07
C GLN A 77 4.40 -10.13 17.32
N HIS A 78 3.24 -10.27 16.67
CA HIS A 78 2.33 -11.40 16.88
C HIS A 78 2.35 -12.40 15.72
N LEU A 79 3.13 -12.11 14.67
CA LEU A 79 3.14 -12.85 13.42
C LEU A 79 3.54 -14.32 13.60
N GLU A 80 4.61 -14.59 14.36
CA GLU A 80 5.07 -15.97 14.58
C GLU A 80 4.00 -16.82 15.28
N SER A 81 3.43 -16.29 16.36
CA SER A 81 2.38 -16.96 17.13
C SER A 81 1.13 -17.21 16.26
N PHE A 82 0.73 -16.22 15.46
CA PHE A 82 -0.42 -16.33 14.57
C PHE A 82 -0.22 -17.39 13.49
N VAL A 83 0.90 -17.34 12.73
CA VAL A 83 1.17 -18.28 11.65
C VAL A 83 1.29 -19.72 12.17
N ASN A 84 1.86 -19.88 13.37
CA ASN A 84 2.02 -21.20 13.99
C ASN A 84 0.79 -21.69 14.78
N SER A 85 -0.29 -20.91 14.86
CA SER A 85 -1.51 -21.28 15.59
C SER A 85 -2.33 -22.40 14.92
N GLY A 86 -2.06 -22.69 13.65
CA GLY A 86 -2.79 -23.70 12.87
C GLY A 86 -4.12 -23.22 12.27
N VAL A 87 -4.48 -21.95 12.44
CA VAL A 87 -5.76 -21.40 11.94
C VAL A 87 -5.80 -21.18 10.42
N LEU A 88 -4.64 -21.20 9.76
CA LEU A 88 -4.46 -20.90 8.33
C LEU A 88 -4.74 -22.10 7.40
N GLY A 89 -5.02 -23.27 7.95
CA GLY A 89 -5.28 -24.49 7.17
C GLY A 89 -3.99 -25.16 6.64
N THR A 90 -4.16 -26.22 5.85
CA THR A 90 -3.04 -27.08 5.39
C THR A 90 -2.13 -26.40 4.37
N TYR A 91 -2.63 -25.42 3.61
CA TYR A 91 -1.83 -24.72 2.61
C TYR A 91 -0.63 -23.99 3.21
N ARG A 92 -0.75 -23.51 4.46
CA ARG A 92 0.36 -22.95 5.24
C ARG A 92 1.51 -23.93 5.40
N ASP A 93 1.22 -25.23 5.56
CA ASP A 93 2.25 -26.25 5.72
C ASP A 93 2.98 -26.52 4.39
N ASP A 94 2.28 -26.39 3.27
CA ASP A 94 2.83 -26.60 1.93
C ASP A 94 3.80 -25.47 1.53
N ILE A 95 3.49 -24.22 1.86
CA ILE A 95 4.31 -23.04 1.49
C ILE A 95 5.32 -22.64 2.58
N GLY A 96 5.15 -23.15 3.79
CA GLY A 96 6.02 -22.87 4.94
C GLY A 96 5.79 -21.51 5.61
N PHE A 97 6.60 -21.24 6.64
CA PHE A 97 6.41 -20.09 7.54
C PHE A 97 6.56 -18.74 6.85
N VAL A 98 7.63 -18.54 6.07
CA VAL A 98 7.97 -17.23 5.48
C VAL A 98 6.89 -16.77 4.51
N ALA A 99 6.51 -17.62 3.56
CA ALA A 99 5.43 -17.32 2.62
C ALA A 99 4.08 -17.11 3.32
N SER A 100 3.81 -17.90 4.37
CA SER A 100 2.58 -17.72 5.16
C SER A 100 2.55 -16.41 5.94
N ALA A 101 3.70 -15.99 6.45
CA ALA A 101 3.86 -14.71 7.13
C ALA A 101 3.64 -13.55 6.14
N GLU A 102 4.20 -13.64 4.93
CA GLU A 102 3.99 -12.67 3.86
C GLU A 102 2.51 -12.53 3.48
N LEU A 103 1.85 -13.63 3.15
CA LEU A 103 0.42 -13.64 2.81
C LEU A 103 -0.45 -13.05 3.94
N SER A 104 -0.08 -13.31 5.19
CA SER A 104 -0.77 -12.73 6.35
C SER A 104 -0.57 -11.22 6.44
N LEU A 105 0.65 -10.71 6.23
CA LEU A 105 0.91 -9.27 6.23
C LEU A 105 0.25 -8.57 5.05
N GLN A 106 0.27 -9.17 3.86
CA GLN A 106 -0.45 -8.69 2.68
C GLN A 106 -1.96 -8.61 2.96
N ALA A 107 -2.55 -9.65 3.55
CA ALA A 107 -3.95 -9.65 3.94
C ALA A 107 -4.29 -8.52 4.94
N CYS A 108 -3.42 -8.23 5.90
CA CYS A 108 -3.59 -7.08 6.79
C CYS A 108 -3.55 -5.75 6.04
N GLY A 109 -2.54 -5.53 5.18
CA GLY A 109 -2.41 -4.30 4.40
C GLY A 109 -3.64 -4.04 3.52
N VAL A 110 -4.12 -5.09 2.84
CA VAL A 110 -5.34 -4.99 2.02
C VAL A 110 -6.57 -4.74 2.90
N ALA A 111 -6.74 -5.45 4.01
CA ALA A 111 -7.91 -5.30 4.88
C ALA A 111 -8.01 -3.94 5.58
N HIS A 112 -6.88 -3.30 5.88
CA HIS A 112 -6.82 -1.96 6.47
C HIS A 112 -6.94 -0.84 5.42
N THR A 113 -7.10 -1.19 4.15
CA THR A 113 -7.34 -0.23 3.07
C THR A 113 -8.84 -0.14 2.76
N THR A 114 -9.41 1.07 2.83
CA THR A 114 -10.85 1.28 2.61
C THR A 114 -11.28 0.84 1.20
N GLY A 115 -12.39 0.09 1.14
CA GLY A 115 -12.99 -0.35 -0.12
C GLY A 115 -12.34 -1.59 -0.74
N LYS A 116 -11.29 -2.14 -0.11
CA LYS A 116 -10.64 -3.37 -0.55
C LYS A 116 -11.36 -4.61 -0.07
N THR A 117 -11.26 -5.66 -0.86
CA THR A 117 -12.01 -6.91 -0.70
C THR A 117 -11.08 -8.11 -0.72
N PHE A 118 -11.67 -9.29 -0.53
CA PHE A 118 -10.95 -10.56 -0.72
C PHE A 118 -10.40 -10.71 -2.15
N LEU A 119 -11.06 -10.14 -3.16
CA LEU A 119 -10.59 -10.21 -4.54
C LEU A 119 -9.31 -9.41 -4.74
N ASP A 120 -9.20 -8.23 -4.13
CA ASP A 120 -7.96 -7.44 -4.18
C ASP A 120 -6.80 -8.17 -3.51
N TYR A 121 -7.07 -8.90 -2.42
CA TYR A 121 -6.08 -9.75 -1.78
C TYR A 121 -5.71 -10.95 -2.65
N LEU A 122 -6.69 -11.58 -3.31
CA LEU A 122 -6.45 -12.70 -4.22
C LEU A 122 -5.54 -12.28 -5.38
N ASP A 123 -5.83 -11.13 -6.00
CA ASP A 123 -5.02 -10.57 -7.08
C ASP A 123 -3.58 -10.29 -6.63
N LEU A 124 -3.40 -9.74 -5.42
CA LEU A 124 -2.08 -9.49 -4.85
C LEU A 124 -1.33 -10.81 -4.59
N ALA A 125 -1.96 -11.74 -3.87
CA ALA A 125 -1.37 -13.03 -3.48
C ALA A 125 -0.97 -13.88 -4.70
N HIS A 126 -1.69 -13.78 -5.82
CA HIS A 126 -1.35 -14.46 -7.08
C HIS A 126 -0.10 -13.96 -7.77
N THR A 127 0.44 -12.80 -7.37
CA THR A 127 1.73 -12.32 -7.87
C THR A 127 2.86 -13.27 -7.46
N ASP A 128 2.83 -13.75 -6.22
CA ASP A 128 3.87 -14.60 -5.64
C ASP A 128 3.46 -16.09 -5.57
N HIS A 129 2.15 -16.35 -5.49
CA HIS A 129 1.56 -17.68 -5.40
C HIS A 129 0.48 -17.93 -6.47
N PRO A 130 0.83 -17.92 -7.78
CA PRO A 130 -0.12 -18.10 -8.87
C PRO A 130 -0.83 -19.48 -8.86
N GLU A 131 -0.24 -20.47 -8.18
CA GLU A 131 -0.80 -21.81 -7.99
C GLU A 131 -1.92 -21.87 -6.93
N ALA A 132 -2.00 -20.87 -6.05
CA ALA A 132 -2.91 -20.90 -4.91
C ALA A 132 -4.35 -20.63 -5.34
N GLY A 133 -5.28 -21.54 -5.04
CA GLY A 133 -6.70 -21.28 -5.27
C GLY A 133 -7.32 -20.34 -4.23
N SER A 134 -8.48 -19.78 -4.56
CA SER A 134 -9.25 -18.99 -3.59
C SER A 134 -9.59 -19.75 -2.29
N PRO A 135 -9.86 -21.07 -2.27
CA PRO A 135 -10.08 -21.80 -1.01
C PRO A 135 -8.83 -21.86 -0.13
N GLN A 136 -7.64 -21.90 -0.72
CA GLN A 136 -6.37 -21.92 0.02
C GLN A 136 -6.03 -20.54 0.61
N LEU A 137 -6.35 -19.46 -0.13
CA LEU A 137 -6.03 -18.09 0.27
C LEU A 137 -7.10 -17.47 1.20
N PHE A 138 -8.33 -17.95 1.16
CA PHE A 138 -9.41 -17.41 2.00
C PHE A 138 -9.14 -17.49 3.52
N PRO A 139 -8.57 -18.59 4.08
CA PRO A 139 -8.17 -18.64 5.48
C PRO A 139 -7.21 -17.52 5.88
N PHE A 140 -6.21 -17.21 5.04
CA PHE A 140 -5.27 -16.11 5.28
C PHE A 140 -6.00 -14.78 5.35
N TRP A 141 -6.86 -14.47 4.39
CA TRP A 141 -7.67 -13.26 4.43
C TRP A 141 -8.56 -13.17 5.68
N ASN A 142 -9.30 -14.24 5.97
CA ASN A 142 -10.32 -14.23 7.00
C ASN A 142 -9.73 -14.23 8.43
N ARG A 143 -8.73 -15.07 8.71
CA ARG A 143 -8.15 -15.22 10.05
C ARG A 143 -7.27 -14.06 10.44
N THR A 144 -6.46 -13.58 9.51
CA THR A 144 -5.61 -12.43 9.72
C THR A 144 -6.41 -11.22 10.20
N ARG A 145 -7.54 -10.95 9.56
CA ARG A 145 -8.45 -9.85 9.94
C ARG A 145 -9.16 -10.03 11.28
N GLN A 146 -9.25 -11.25 11.77
CA GLN A 146 -9.90 -11.55 13.05
C GLN A 146 -8.90 -11.48 14.19
N ASP A 147 -7.71 -12.04 13.97
CA ASP A 147 -6.80 -12.39 15.06
C ASP A 147 -5.47 -11.61 15.01
N LEU A 148 -4.93 -11.33 13.81
CA LEU A 148 -3.64 -10.64 13.66
C LEU A 148 -3.80 -9.11 13.60
N CYS A 149 -4.75 -8.63 12.81
CA CYS A 149 -4.97 -7.20 12.56
C CYS A 149 -6.47 -6.85 12.53
N PRO A 150 -7.19 -7.01 13.64
CA PRO A 150 -8.58 -6.63 13.73
C PRO A 150 -8.79 -5.13 13.45
N SER A 151 -9.79 -4.83 12.62
CA SER A 151 -10.29 -3.46 12.46
C SER A 151 -10.95 -3.03 13.78
N LYS A 152 -10.52 -1.89 14.33
CA LYS A 152 -11.14 -1.30 15.53
C LYS A 152 -12.47 -0.62 15.21
#